data_AF-A0A1H2H551-F1
#
_entry.id   AF-A0A1H2H551-F1
#
_cell.length_a   1.000
_cell.length_b   1.000
_cell.length_c   1.000
_cell.angle_alpha   90.00
_cell.angle_beta   90.00
_cell.angle_gamma   90.00
#
_symmetry.space_group_name_H-M   'P 1'
#
loop_
_entity.id
_entity.type
_entity.pdbx_description
1 polymer ?
#
loop_
_entity_poly.entity_id
_entity_poly.type
_entity_poly.pdbx_seq_one_letter_code
_entity_poly.pdbx_strand_id
1 'polypeptide(L)'
;MLRHILLSSVLLLGASMLTACLGGSGGSSQPTAEPPTDKAQPPLVYLASAAIGVSDLEASLDLYTQGLGMQEVERLQRSDRTEVILRSADRRGSHLVLMDFTDGVGRNVQQNPGKLVFYVADMASYLADFTAQGGRITLPPSVQPDLGNVLVGFGRDTDNNLIEFVGEPDAEHSFFGAFGIGVSDLPAARDFYVEQLGFEEQLFLELPGLYDEYVLQSPVPGDSALVLMNWTNDGNQNYTDNPVKLQLELDDPVTAAEQLQQQDVTVSQFPAPSGEPDLNQAVVGYAADADGTSLELRQGLRSYLAAGAIGVADLDAALHFYTNALDLQEVTRRQRDNRLEVVLQAAEGRGGELVLMAFTDGQQRQYDRNPGKLVFYVNDPDAIAMDIVAAGGRVTLPPALQPGLGAVVGFARDPDNNLVEIVGSPDASPAYLSAFGIGVSDLGAARDFYVEQLGFRQQLFLPIPGMYNEYILQGQGGVALVLMNWVDGQPRNYADNPVKLEIRSMAPAAQLQAISDSGEQVIQTPEPDASRDDEKVAYALDSDGSLLEILHAPWRQAAE
;
A
#
# COMPACT_ATOMS: atom_id res chain seq x y z
N MET A 1 -1.65 -10.99 8.57
CA MET A 1 -1.57 -9.66 7.92
C MET A 1 -1.49 -8.47 8.89
N LEU A 2 -1.23 -8.69 10.19
CA LEU A 2 -0.78 -7.64 11.11
C LEU A 2 0.37 -8.25 11.93
N ARG A 3 1.61 -8.01 11.51
CA ARG A 3 2.86 -8.26 12.27
C ARG A 3 4.03 -7.62 11.51
N HIS A 4 3.94 -6.31 11.26
CA HIS A 4 5.10 -5.49 10.88
C HIS A 4 5.27 -4.41 11.95
N ILE A 5 5.48 -4.87 13.19
CA ILE A 5 6.08 -4.08 14.25
C ILE A 5 7.31 -4.87 14.69
N LEU A 6 8.40 -4.66 13.97
CA LEU A 6 9.75 -5.07 14.41
C LEU A 6 10.69 -3.86 14.41
N LEU A 7 10.16 -2.67 14.69
CA LEU A 7 10.94 -1.48 15.02
C LEU A 7 10.54 -0.79 16.33
N SER A 8 9.63 -1.36 17.12
CA SER A 8 9.24 -0.79 18.42
C SER A 8 9.86 -1.58 19.57
N SER A 9 11.18 -1.52 19.77
CA SER A 9 11.83 -1.93 21.03
C SER A 9 13.32 -1.57 21.09
N VAL A 10 13.68 -0.29 21.27
CA VAL A 10 14.95 0.06 21.93
C VAL A 10 14.72 1.24 22.88
N LEU A 11 14.53 0.89 24.16
CA LEU A 11 14.69 1.82 25.28
C LEU A 11 16.18 2.06 25.49
N LEU A 12 16.63 3.31 25.35
CA LEU A 12 17.94 3.74 25.84
C LEU A 12 17.88 3.84 27.38
N LEU A 13 18.72 3.06 28.07
CA LEU A 13 19.04 3.25 29.48
C LEU A 13 20.44 3.87 29.59
N GLY A 14 20.55 5.10 30.12
CA GLY A 14 21.86 5.74 30.26
C GLY A 14 21.90 7.10 30.96
N ALA A 15 21.67 7.08 32.28
CA ALA A 15 22.25 7.96 33.29
C ALA A 15 21.90 9.48 33.33
N SER A 16 21.15 9.76 34.39
CA SER A 16 20.94 11.01 35.13
C SER A 16 22.19 11.81 35.51
N MET A 17 22.08 13.13 35.43
CA MET A 17 22.71 14.09 36.35
C MET A 17 21.76 15.27 36.60
N LEU A 18 21.37 15.44 37.87
CA LEU A 18 20.65 16.58 38.41
C LEU A 18 21.54 17.82 38.47
N THR A 19 21.03 18.99 38.10
CA THR A 19 21.15 20.21 38.94
C THR A 19 20.06 21.22 38.63
N ALA A 20 19.32 21.60 39.67
CA ALA A 20 18.36 22.69 39.68
C ALA A 20 19.05 24.05 39.79
N CYS A 21 18.42 25.12 39.26
CA CYS A 21 18.30 26.41 39.95
C CYS A 21 17.16 27.25 39.36
N LEU A 22 16.49 27.95 40.27
CA LEU A 22 15.31 28.81 40.11
C LEU A 22 15.61 30.13 39.41
N GLY A 23 14.57 30.72 38.81
CA GLY A 23 14.28 32.15 38.98
C GLY A 23 13.89 32.92 37.73
N GLY A 24 12.76 33.63 37.81
CA GLY A 24 12.60 34.93 37.13
C GLY A 24 11.33 35.09 36.29
N SER A 25 10.25 35.53 36.92
CA SER A 25 9.13 36.18 36.22
C SER A 25 9.58 37.53 35.66
N GLY A 26 9.28 37.80 34.38
CA GLY A 26 9.46 39.12 33.79
C GLY A 26 8.60 39.25 32.54
N GLY A 27 7.51 39.99 32.65
CA GLY A 27 6.63 40.29 31.52
C GLY A 27 7.26 41.27 30.55
N SER A 28 7.11 40.99 29.26
CA SER A 28 7.22 41.96 28.19
C SER A 28 6.22 41.61 27.10
N SER A 29 5.34 42.57 26.81
CA SER A 29 4.39 42.57 25.70
C SER A 29 5.08 42.25 24.36
N GLN A 30 4.66 41.17 23.72
CA GLN A 30 5.03 40.87 22.33
C GLN A 30 3.92 41.30 21.35
N PRO A 31 4.30 41.65 20.11
CA PRO A 31 3.39 42.18 19.10
C PRO A 31 2.35 41.14 18.70
N THR A 32 1.17 41.59 18.28
CA THR A 32 0.14 40.78 17.64
C THR A 32 0.75 39.90 16.57
N ALA A 33 0.69 38.58 16.80
CA ALA A 33 1.06 37.58 15.81
C ALA A 33 0.21 37.78 14.55
N GLU A 34 0.88 37.84 13.40
CA GLU A 34 0.23 37.59 12.12
C GLU A 34 -0.46 36.21 12.20
N PRO A 35 -1.63 36.03 11.58
CA PRO A 35 -2.24 34.71 11.51
C PRO A 35 -1.23 33.74 10.90
N PRO A 36 -1.12 32.49 11.42
CA PRO A 36 -0.24 31.51 10.81
C PRO A 36 -0.64 31.40 9.34
N THR A 37 0.30 31.69 8.44
CA THR A 37 0.25 31.14 7.10
C THR A 37 0.17 29.64 7.29
N ASP A 38 -0.99 29.03 7.01
CA ASP A 38 -1.11 27.57 6.97
C ASP A 38 0.01 27.08 6.05
N LYS A 39 1.03 26.45 6.64
CA LYS A 39 2.05 25.79 5.84
C LYS A 39 1.29 24.79 4.97
N ALA A 40 1.48 24.89 3.65
CA ALA A 40 0.88 23.92 2.74
C ALA A 40 1.29 22.51 3.21
N GLN A 41 0.31 21.64 3.37
CA GLN A 41 0.56 20.28 3.85
C GLN A 41 1.36 19.53 2.76
N PRO A 42 2.38 18.73 3.15
CA PRO A 42 3.13 17.95 2.18
C PRO A 42 2.23 16.92 1.46
N PRO A 43 2.61 16.51 0.24
CA PRO A 43 1.86 15.52 -0.53
C PRO A 43 1.84 14.17 0.18
N LEU A 44 0.83 13.35 -0.11
CA LEU A 44 0.94 11.91 0.16
C LEU A 44 1.91 11.31 -0.86
N VAL A 45 2.95 10.62 -0.38
CA VAL A 45 3.96 10.00 -1.22
C VAL A 45 3.96 8.48 -1.07
N TYR A 46 4.25 7.78 -2.17
CA TYR A 46 4.62 6.37 -2.20
C TYR A 46 5.90 6.19 -3.03
N LEU A 47 6.93 5.54 -2.46
CA LEU A 47 8.12 5.15 -3.22
C LEU A 47 7.79 3.95 -4.13
N ALA A 48 7.47 4.22 -5.39
CA ALA A 48 7.05 3.19 -6.34
C ALA A 48 8.21 2.31 -6.81
N SER A 49 9.33 2.96 -7.09
CA SER A 49 10.53 2.31 -7.61
C SER A 49 11.78 3.05 -7.16
N ALA A 50 12.86 2.31 -7.00
CA ALA A 50 14.20 2.86 -6.87
C ALA A 50 15.07 2.34 -8.01
N ALA A 51 15.87 3.21 -8.63
CA ALA A 51 16.70 2.87 -9.77
C ALA A 51 18.18 3.07 -9.49
N ILE A 52 19.00 2.17 -10.04
CA ILE A 52 20.46 2.25 -10.01
C ILE A 52 21.02 2.13 -11.43
N GLY A 53 22.07 2.89 -11.71
CA GLY A 53 22.89 2.71 -12.90
C GLY A 53 23.70 1.42 -12.80
N VAL A 54 23.83 0.72 -13.93
CA VAL A 54 24.61 -0.53 -14.03
C VAL A 54 25.64 -0.42 -15.16
N SER A 55 26.77 -1.12 -15.03
CA SER A 55 27.81 -1.15 -16.09
C SER A 55 27.62 -2.29 -17.09
N ASP A 56 26.94 -3.35 -16.69
CA ASP A 56 26.56 -4.49 -17.53
C ASP A 56 25.14 -4.91 -17.13
N LEU A 57 24.18 -4.61 -18.01
CA LEU A 57 22.77 -4.84 -17.75
C LEU A 57 22.44 -6.32 -17.54
N GLU A 58 23.01 -7.19 -18.36
CA GLU A 58 22.64 -8.62 -18.35
C GLU A 58 23.32 -9.33 -17.16
N ALA A 59 24.57 -8.99 -16.85
CA ALA A 59 25.22 -9.52 -15.64
C ALA A 59 24.50 -9.05 -14.35
N SER A 60 24.06 -7.80 -14.32
CA SER A 60 23.27 -7.29 -13.20
C SER A 60 21.91 -7.99 -13.12
N LEU A 61 21.24 -8.17 -14.26
CA LEU A 61 19.96 -8.88 -14.33
C LEU A 61 20.07 -10.31 -13.79
N ASP A 62 21.13 -11.04 -14.17
CA ASP A 62 21.40 -12.38 -13.65
C ASP A 62 21.60 -12.38 -12.12
N LEU A 63 22.35 -11.41 -11.58
CA LEU A 63 22.51 -11.25 -10.13
C LEU A 63 21.18 -10.98 -9.44
N TYR A 64 20.42 -9.98 -9.87
CA TYR A 64 19.19 -9.58 -9.19
C TYR A 64 18.07 -10.63 -9.33
N THR A 65 18.00 -11.34 -10.46
CA THR A 65 16.98 -12.37 -10.68
C THR A 65 17.38 -13.72 -10.12
N GLN A 66 18.51 -14.28 -10.57
CA GLN A 66 18.95 -15.62 -10.18
C GLN A 66 19.67 -15.62 -8.82
N GLY A 67 20.31 -14.51 -8.45
CA GLY A 67 21.04 -14.39 -7.18
C GLY A 67 20.20 -13.88 -6.03
N LEU A 68 19.30 -12.90 -6.27
CA LEU A 68 18.48 -12.28 -5.21
C LEU A 68 16.99 -12.63 -5.28
N GLY A 69 16.58 -13.42 -6.29
CA GLY A 69 15.21 -13.92 -6.42
C GLY A 69 14.20 -12.90 -6.94
N MET A 70 14.63 -11.82 -7.59
CA MET A 70 13.72 -10.88 -8.24
C MET A 70 13.19 -11.43 -9.58
N GLN A 71 12.12 -10.83 -10.09
CA GLN A 71 11.51 -11.15 -11.37
C GLN A 71 11.51 -9.92 -12.29
N GLU A 72 11.98 -10.08 -13.52
CA GLU A 72 11.80 -9.06 -14.56
C GLU A 72 10.31 -8.91 -14.86
N VAL A 73 9.82 -7.69 -14.73
CA VAL A 73 8.44 -7.30 -15.02
C VAL A 73 8.35 -6.70 -16.41
N GLU A 74 9.28 -5.80 -16.72
CA GLU A 74 9.23 -5.01 -17.94
C GLU A 74 10.62 -4.47 -18.30
N ARG A 75 10.85 -4.30 -19.60
CA ARG A 75 12.04 -3.64 -20.15
C ARG A 75 11.62 -2.48 -21.03
N LEU A 76 12.13 -1.30 -20.71
CA LEU A 76 11.72 -0.03 -21.30
C LEU A 76 12.91 0.62 -21.99
N GLN A 77 12.69 1.12 -23.20
CA GLN A 77 13.71 1.85 -23.96
C GLN A 77 13.44 3.35 -23.85
N ARG A 78 14.34 4.05 -23.16
CA ARG A 78 14.37 5.51 -23.11
C ARG A 78 15.29 6.06 -24.19
N SER A 79 15.27 7.38 -24.35
CA SER A 79 16.15 8.08 -25.30
C SER A 79 17.63 8.00 -24.91
N ASP A 80 17.92 7.91 -23.62
CA ASP A 80 19.26 7.97 -23.04
C ASP A 80 19.70 6.68 -22.32
N ARG A 81 18.79 5.72 -22.12
CA ARG A 81 19.05 4.46 -21.39
C ARG A 81 18.06 3.35 -21.72
N THR A 82 18.42 2.13 -21.36
CA THR A 82 17.48 1.01 -21.20
C THR A 82 17.19 0.83 -19.71
N GLU A 83 15.92 0.71 -19.34
CA GLU A 83 15.47 0.43 -17.98
C GLU A 83 14.91 -0.99 -17.89
N VAL A 84 15.30 -1.76 -16.87
CA VAL A 84 14.69 -3.06 -16.56
C VAL A 84 14.06 -3.00 -15.17
N ILE A 85 12.74 -3.19 -15.11
CA ILE A 85 11.96 -3.14 -13.88
C ILE A 85 11.88 -4.53 -13.27
N LEU A 86 12.29 -4.63 -12.01
CA LEU A 86 12.34 -5.86 -11.23
C LEU A 86 11.40 -5.78 -10.04
N ARG A 87 10.69 -6.88 -9.77
CA ARG A 87 9.84 -7.05 -8.59
C ARG A 87 10.36 -8.19 -7.72
N SER A 88 10.31 -8.01 -6.41
CA SER A 88 10.57 -9.09 -5.42
C SER A 88 9.70 -10.32 -5.70
N ALA A 89 10.22 -11.53 -5.50
CA ALA A 89 9.42 -12.77 -5.62
C ALA A 89 8.21 -12.78 -4.66
N ASP A 90 8.37 -12.22 -3.46
CA ASP A 90 7.29 -12.08 -2.47
C ASP A 90 6.26 -11.00 -2.87
N ARG A 91 6.52 -10.22 -3.92
CA ARG A 91 5.68 -9.10 -4.39
C ARG A 91 5.44 -8.00 -3.34
N ARG A 92 6.32 -7.92 -2.34
CA ARG A 92 6.43 -6.85 -1.34
C ARG A 92 7.45 -5.79 -1.76
N GLY A 93 7.22 -4.57 -1.28
CA GLY A 93 8.11 -3.43 -1.45
C GLY A 93 7.97 -2.73 -2.79
N SER A 94 8.85 -1.75 -2.99
CA SER A 94 9.04 -1.02 -4.24
C SER A 94 9.67 -1.91 -5.31
N HIS A 95 9.58 -1.48 -6.57
CA HIS A 95 10.36 -2.10 -7.64
C HIS A 95 11.83 -1.63 -7.58
N LEU A 96 12.74 -2.49 -8.04
CA LEU A 96 14.11 -2.09 -8.38
C LEU A 96 14.19 -1.88 -9.89
N VAL A 97 14.87 -0.82 -10.32
CA VAL A 97 15.08 -0.54 -11.75
C VAL A 97 16.56 -0.51 -12.06
N LEU A 98 17.00 -1.34 -13.00
CA LEU A 98 18.36 -1.31 -13.53
C LEU A 98 18.41 -0.35 -14.72
N MET A 99 19.32 0.62 -14.69
CA MET A 99 19.49 1.64 -15.73
C MET A 99 20.81 1.46 -16.47
N ASP A 100 20.75 1.00 -17.72
CA ASP A 100 21.90 0.94 -18.62
C ASP A 100 21.91 2.16 -19.53
N PHE A 101 22.81 3.10 -19.27
CA PHE A 101 22.86 4.39 -19.98
C PHE A 101 23.53 4.26 -21.35
N THR A 102 22.79 4.61 -22.40
CA THR A 102 23.19 4.48 -23.81
C THR A 102 23.59 5.81 -24.46
N ASP A 103 23.55 6.91 -23.71
CA ASP A 103 23.84 8.28 -24.19
C ASP A 103 25.34 8.62 -24.32
N GLY A 104 26.23 7.76 -23.83
CA GLY A 104 27.68 7.96 -23.89
C GLY A 104 28.25 8.99 -22.91
N VAL A 105 27.47 9.47 -21.93
CA VAL A 105 27.92 10.46 -20.92
C VAL A 105 28.90 9.86 -19.90
N GLY A 106 28.97 8.52 -19.79
CA GLY A 106 30.00 7.83 -18.99
C GLY A 106 29.85 8.05 -17.48
N ARG A 107 28.69 7.70 -16.93
CA ARG A 107 28.36 7.83 -15.50
C ARG A 107 29.16 6.83 -14.65
N ASN A 108 29.53 7.23 -13.44
CA ASN A 108 30.23 6.35 -12.51
C ASN A 108 29.23 5.54 -11.67
N VAL A 109 28.95 4.33 -12.11
CA VAL A 109 28.04 3.40 -11.42
C VAL A 109 28.69 2.66 -10.23
N GLN A 110 30.01 2.75 -10.08
CA GLN A 110 30.80 1.95 -9.13
C GLN A 110 30.96 2.60 -7.74
N GLN A 111 30.45 3.82 -7.58
CA GLN A 111 30.67 4.66 -6.39
C GLN A 111 29.38 5.14 -5.75
N ASN A 112 28.26 4.41 -5.94
CA ASN A 112 27.03 4.70 -5.22
C ASN A 112 27.25 4.58 -3.70
N PRO A 113 27.14 5.68 -2.93
CA PRO A 113 27.29 5.67 -1.48
C PRO A 113 26.08 5.09 -0.74
N GLY A 114 24.99 4.80 -1.45
CA GLY A 114 23.79 4.19 -0.89
C GLY A 114 23.89 2.68 -0.65
N LYS A 115 22.74 2.06 -0.33
CA LYS A 115 22.62 0.62 -0.10
C LYS A 115 21.31 0.06 -0.64
N LEU A 116 21.25 -1.24 -0.89
CA LEU A 116 20.03 -1.98 -1.18
C LEU A 116 19.83 -3.01 -0.08
N VAL A 117 18.68 -2.99 0.58
CA VAL A 117 18.37 -3.91 1.69
C VAL A 117 17.39 -4.97 1.22
N PHE A 118 17.73 -6.22 1.43
CA PHE A 118 16.87 -7.36 1.15
C PHE A 118 16.58 -8.12 2.43
N TYR A 119 15.29 -8.36 2.68
CA TYR A 119 14.84 -9.32 3.69
C TYR A 119 14.86 -10.72 3.08
N VAL A 120 15.43 -11.68 3.81
CA VAL A 120 15.86 -12.96 3.26
C VAL A 120 15.20 -14.12 4.01
N ALA A 121 14.37 -14.88 3.31
CA ALA A 121 13.66 -16.03 3.85
C ALA A 121 14.61 -17.21 4.19
N ASP A 122 15.48 -17.57 3.25
CA ASP A 122 16.53 -18.58 3.44
C ASP A 122 17.91 -17.99 3.18
N MET A 123 18.59 -17.59 4.27
CA MET A 123 19.90 -16.95 4.21
C MET A 123 20.97 -17.84 3.55
N ALA A 124 20.91 -19.15 3.75
CA ALA A 124 21.97 -20.04 3.24
C ALA A 124 21.90 -20.16 1.72
N SER A 125 20.70 -20.42 1.18
CA SER A 125 20.48 -20.52 -0.26
C SER A 125 20.72 -19.17 -0.94
N TYR A 126 20.21 -18.08 -0.35
CA TYR A 126 20.36 -16.73 -0.87
C TYR A 126 21.83 -16.31 -1.04
N LEU A 127 22.68 -16.55 -0.04
CA LEU A 127 24.12 -16.21 -0.15
C LEU A 127 24.85 -17.05 -1.19
N ALA A 128 24.48 -18.32 -1.35
CA ALA A 128 25.06 -19.21 -2.34
C ALA A 128 24.73 -18.73 -3.76
N ASP A 129 23.47 -18.40 -4.01
CA ASP A 129 22.98 -17.90 -5.29
C ASP A 129 23.56 -16.51 -5.60
N PHE A 130 23.55 -15.59 -4.62
CA PHE A 130 24.17 -14.27 -4.75
C PHE A 130 25.65 -14.37 -5.17
N THR A 131 26.42 -15.25 -4.51
CA THR A 131 27.84 -15.43 -4.84
C THR A 131 28.05 -16.09 -6.20
N ALA A 132 27.19 -17.06 -6.55
CA ALA A 132 27.25 -17.74 -7.84
C ALA A 132 27.06 -16.78 -9.02
N GLN A 133 26.26 -15.72 -8.84
CA GLN A 133 25.97 -14.71 -9.86
C GLN A 133 26.87 -13.47 -9.76
N GLY A 134 28.03 -13.58 -9.10
CA GLY A 134 29.05 -12.52 -9.08
C GLY A 134 28.96 -11.55 -7.91
N GLY A 135 27.96 -11.71 -7.03
CA GLY A 135 27.89 -11.00 -5.77
C GLY A 135 29.06 -11.36 -4.84
N ARG A 136 29.50 -10.40 -4.03
CA ARG A 136 30.62 -10.60 -3.11
C ARG A 136 30.24 -10.27 -1.68
N ILE A 137 30.26 -11.28 -0.81
CA ILE A 137 30.03 -11.10 0.62
C ILE A 137 31.22 -10.34 1.23
N THR A 138 30.95 -9.19 1.83
CA THR A 138 31.95 -8.34 2.51
C THR A 138 31.91 -8.53 4.03
N LEU A 139 30.72 -8.81 4.58
CA LEU A 139 30.53 -9.21 5.96
C LEU A 139 29.54 -10.38 6.03
N PRO A 140 29.97 -11.59 6.45
CA PRO A 140 29.06 -12.72 6.61
C PRO A 140 27.93 -12.40 7.59
N PRO A 141 26.70 -12.91 7.38
CA PRO A 141 25.60 -12.67 8.31
C PRO A 141 25.90 -13.12 9.74
N SER A 142 25.59 -12.25 10.68
CA SER A 142 25.73 -12.50 12.11
C SER A 142 24.50 -12.04 12.86
N VAL A 143 24.19 -12.72 13.97
CA VAL A 143 23.06 -12.39 14.84
C VAL A 143 23.30 -11.02 15.45
N GLN A 144 22.28 -10.16 15.40
CA GLN A 144 22.26 -8.84 16.03
C GLN A 144 21.36 -8.89 17.27
N PRO A 145 21.90 -9.09 18.49
CA PRO A 145 21.10 -9.25 19.70
C PRO A 145 20.23 -8.03 20.01
N ASP A 146 20.76 -6.84 19.72
CA ASP A 146 20.08 -5.56 19.95
C ASP A 146 18.93 -5.30 18.97
N LEU A 147 18.85 -6.09 17.89
CA LEU A 147 17.80 -6.05 16.88
C LEU A 147 16.95 -7.33 16.91
N GLY A 148 16.70 -7.86 18.11
CA GLY A 148 15.83 -9.03 18.28
C GLY A 148 16.43 -10.35 17.79
N ASN A 149 17.76 -10.44 17.72
CA ASN A 149 18.51 -11.57 17.18
C ASN A 149 18.33 -11.81 15.67
N VAL A 150 17.98 -10.76 14.91
CA VAL A 150 17.94 -10.84 13.45
C VAL A 150 19.34 -11.08 12.88
N LEU A 151 19.43 -11.86 11.80
CA LEU A 151 20.69 -12.06 11.08
C LEU A 151 20.92 -10.87 10.15
N VAL A 152 22.07 -10.21 10.24
CA VAL A 152 22.45 -9.12 9.33
C VAL A 152 23.83 -9.40 8.75
N GLY A 153 23.95 -9.27 7.43
CA GLY A 153 25.23 -9.34 6.70
C GLY A 153 25.28 -8.35 5.55
N PHE A 154 26.46 -8.21 4.96
CA PHE A 154 26.69 -7.26 3.87
C PHE A 154 27.44 -7.90 2.70
N GLY A 155 27.13 -7.41 1.51
CA GLY A 155 27.78 -7.77 0.27
C GLY A 155 27.92 -6.58 -0.66
N ARG A 156 28.45 -6.86 -1.86
CA ARG A 156 28.57 -5.93 -2.98
C ARG A 156 28.06 -6.62 -4.23
N ASP A 157 27.25 -5.91 -5.00
CA ASP A 157 26.85 -6.37 -6.33
C ASP A 157 27.97 -6.19 -7.36
N THR A 158 27.66 -6.46 -8.64
CA THR A 158 28.57 -6.32 -9.78
C THR A 158 29.02 -4.88 -10.04
N ASP A 159 28.25 -3.91 -9.57
CA ASP A 159 28.53 -2.47 -9.65
C ASP A 159 28.96 -1.86 -8.32
N ASN A 160 29.39 -2.71 -7.37
CA ASN A 160 29.89 -2.30 -6.07
C ASN A 160 28.89 -1.50 -5.21
N ASN A 161 27.59 -1.57 -5.50
CA ASN A 161 26.53 -1.12 -4.59
C ASN A 161 26.58 -1.95 -3.31
N LEU A 162 26.36 -1.32 -2.14
CA LEU A 162 26.26 -2.04 -0.88
C LEU A 162 24.94 -2.82 -0.84
N ILE A 163 25.01 -4.13 -0.61
CA ILE A 163 23.82 -4.95 -0.39
C ILE A 163 23.79 -5.36 1.09
N GLU A 164 22.69 -5.11 1.76
CA GLU A 164 22.43 -5.54 3.14
C GLU A 164 21.41 -6.69 3.12
N PHE A 165 21.73 -7.79 3.80
CA PHE A 165 20.88 -8.96 3.91
C PHE A 165 20.35 -9.06 5.34
N VAL A 166 19.04 -9.04 5.51
CA VAL A 166 18.37 -9.11 6.82
C VAL A 166 17.54 -10.39 6.86
N GLY A 167 17.79 -11.27 7.83
CA GLY A 167 17.05 -12.53 7.95
C GLY A 167 15.57 -12.30 8.30
N GLU A 168 14.66 -12.85 7.51
CA GLU A 168 13.21 -12.81 7.75
C GLU A 168 12.63 -14.21 7.52
N PRO A 169 12.80 -15.13 8.49
CA PRO A 169 12.46 -16.55 8.30
C PRO A 169 10.96 -16.81 8.13
N ASP A 170 10.11 -15.83 8.48
CA ASP A 170 8.65 -15.93 8.31
C ASP A 170 8.20 -15.44 6.92
N ALA A 171 9.11 -14.91 6.08
CA ALA A 171 8.80 -14.58 4.70
C ALA A 171 8.62 -15.82 3.83
N GLU A 172 7.68 -15.78 2.89
CA GLU A 172 7.51 -16.84 1.89
C GLU A 172 8.67 -16.82 0.88
N HIS A 173 9.08 -15.61 0.47
CA HIS A 173 10.22 -15.38 -0.41
C HIS A 173 11.02 -14.14 0.02
N SER A 174 12.28 -14.03 -0.41
CA SER A 174 13.07 -12.82 -0.17
C SER A 174 12.47 -11.60 -0.90
N PHE A 175 12.64 -10.41 -0.33
CA PHE A 175 12.08 -9.18 -0.90
C PHE A 175 12.93 -7.94 -0.63
N PHE A 176 12.83 -6.98 -1.54
CA PHE A 176 13.48 -5.68 -1.47
C PHE A 176 12.81 -4.77 -0.42
N GLY A 177 13.48 -4.55 0.70
CA GLY A 177 12.91 -3.92 1.88
C GLY A 177 13.22 -2.44 2.02
N ALA A 178 14.38 -1.98 1.54
CA ALA A 178 14.76 -0.58 1.60
C ALA A 178 15.76 -0.21 0.50
N PHE A 179 15.69 1.06 0.09
CA PHE A 179 16.65 1.68 -0.81
C PHE A 179 17.34 2.84 -0.13
N GLY A 180 18.67 2.76 -0.06
CA GLY A 180 19.51 3.81 0.48
C GLY A 180 20.09 4.69 -0.61
N ILE A 181 20.03 6.00 -0.41
CA ILE A 181 20.80 7.00 -1.15
C ILE A 181 21.82 7.62 -0.21
N GLY A 182 23.00 7.92 -0.74
CA GLY A 182 23.94 8.73 0.02
C GLY A 182 23.66 10.21 -0.17
N VAL A 183 23.73 10.97 0.91
CA VAL A 183 23.45 12.40 0.94
C VAL A 183 24.62 13.15 1.58
N SER A 184 24.95 14.34 1.11
CA SER A 184 26.08 15.12 1.62
C SER A 184 25.79 15.83 2.94
N ASP A 185 24.53 16.20 3.17
CA ASP A 185 24.03 16.82 4.40
C ASP A 185 22.80 16.02 4.89
N LEU A 186 23.03 15.15 5.87
CA LEU A 186 22.03 14.19 6.33
C LEU A 186 20.80 14.86 6.99
N PRO A 187 20.96 15.82 7.92
CA PRO A 187 19.83 16.60 8.44
C PRO A 187 19.04 17.34 7.35
N ALA A 188 19.72 18.04 6.43
CA ALA A 188 19.04 18.80 5.39
C ALA A 188 18.26 17.89 4.42
N ALA A 189 18.83 16.74 4.06
CA ALA A 189 18.14 15.75 3.25
C ALA A 189 16.92 15.18 3.99
N ARG A 190 17.04 14.86 5.28
CA ARG A 190 15.92 14.41 6.10
C ARG A 190 14.79 15.44 6.10
N ASP A 191 15.09 16.72 6.32
CA ASP A 191 14.09 17.78 6.31
C ASP A 191 13.45 17.92 4.92
N PHE A 192 14.22 17.78 3.84
CA PHE A 192 13.67 17.78 2.48
C PHE A 192 12.66 16.64 2.25
N TYR A 193 13.05 15.39 2.50
CA TYR A 193 12.19 14.23 2.24
C TYR A 193 10.98 14.19 3.19
N VAL A 194 11.13 14.60 4.45
CA VAL A 194 10.04 14.61 5.43
C VAL A 194 9.13 15.81 5.23
N GLU A 195 9.67 17.03 5.22
CA GLU A 195 8.85 18.24 5.26
C GLU A 195 8.29 18.63 3.88
N GLN A 196 9.00 18.31 2.78
CA GLN A 196 8.59 18.72 1.42
C GLN A 196 7.96 17.59 0.62
N LEU A 197 8.38 16.36 0.83
CA LEU A 197 7.86 15.20 0.10
C LEU A 197 6.91 14.33 0.94
N GLY A 198 6.80 14.58 2.25
CA GLY A 198 5.81 13.93 3.10
C GLY A 198 6.18 12.51 3.54
N PHE A 199 7.44 12.12 3.47
CA PHE A 199 7.91 10.88 4.10
C PHE A 199 7.84 10.99 5.64
N GLU A 200 7.72 9.85 6.31
CA GLU A 200 7.69 9.76 7.76
C GLU A 200 9.00 9.16 8.28
N GLU A 201 9.68 9.87 9.18
CA GLU A 201 10.87 9.37 9.86
C GLU A 201 10.52 8.23 10.82
N GLN A 202 11.14 7.07 10.62
CA GLN A 202 10.95 5.90 11.48
C GLN A 202 12.07 5.75 12.50
N LEU A 203 13.31 5.99 12.06
CA LEU A 203 14.49 5.68 12.83
C LEU A 203 15.68 6.54 12.39
N PHE A 204 16.50 6.91 13.36
CA PHE A 204 17.86 7.39 13.15
C PHE A 204 18.87 6.39 13.75
N LEU A 205 19.92 6.07 13.01
CA LEU A 205 20.99 5.17 13.45
C LEU A 205 22.35 5.85 13.27
N GLU A 206 23.15 5.83 14.33
CA GLU A 206 24.57 6.19 14.28
C GLU A 206 25.40 4.90 14.28
N LEU A 207 26.24 4.71 13.26
CA LEU A 207 27.21 3.60 13.21
C LEU A 207 28.62 4.20 13.23
N PRO A 208 29.23 4.33 14.43
CA PRO A 208 30.48 5.06 14.60
C PRO A 208 31.60 4.57 13.67
N GLY A 209 32.15 5.50 12.89
CA GLY A 209 33.24 5.22 11.95
C GLY A 209 32.82 4.48 10.68
N LEU A 210 31.52 4.36 10.42
CA LEU A 210 30.95 3.81 9.21
C LEU A 210 30.08 4.85 8.51
N TYR A 211 28.85 5.05 9.00
CA TYR A 211 27.87 5.98 8.45
C TYR A 211 26.76 6.23 9.48
N ASP A 212 26.08 7.37 9.34
CA ASP A 212 24.83 7.65 10.01
C ASP A 212 23.70 7.54 8.98
N GLU A 213 22.52 7.12 9.43
CA GLU A 213 21.37 6.98 8.54
C GLU A 213 20.03 7.35 9.17
N TYR A 214 19.15 7.92 8.35
CA TYR A 214 17.71 7.99 8.62
C TYR A 214 17.00 6.94 7.79
N VAL A 215 16.06 6.21 8.41
CA VAL A 215 15.11 5.35 7.73
C VAL A 215 13.77 6.06 7.67
N LEU A 216 13.31 6.30 6.46
CA LEU A 216 12.06 6.98 6.15
C LEU A 216 11.09 6.00 5.51
N GLN A 217 9.79 6.21 5.72
CA GLN A 217 8.72 5.42 5.12
C GLN A 217 7.71 6.31 4.43
N SER A 218 7.10 5.79 3.36
CA SER A 218 5.92 6.45 2.81
C SER A 218 4.77 6.37 3.80
N PRO A 219 3.95 7.45 3.92
CA PRO A 219 2.70 7.37 4.66
C PRO A 219 1.72 6.38 4.01
N VAL A 220 1.83 6.19 2.69
CA VAL A 220 1.07 5.18 1.95
C VAL A 220 1.72 3.79 2.16
N PRO A 221 1.02 2.81 2.75
CA PRO A 221 1.63 1.52 3.08
C PRO A 221 2.04 0.68 1.87
N GLY A 222 3.08 -0.14 2.06
CA GLY A 222 3.43 -1.26 1.18
C GLY A 222 4.66 -1.06 0.29
N ASP A 223 5.36 0.06 0.42
CA ASP A 223 6.63 0.34 -0.27
C ASP A 223 7.85 -0.24 0.47
N SER A 224 9.02 -0.09 -0.15
CA SER A 224 10.31 -0.22 0.51
C SER A 224 10.65 1.08 1.24
N ALA A 225 11.35 1.01 2.37
CA ALA A 225 11.81 2.21 3.06
C ALA A 225 12.85 2.99 2.23
N LEU A 226 12.87 4.31 2.38
CA LEU A 226 13.95 5.16 1.89
C LEU A 226 14.98 5.36 2.99
N VAL A 227 16.25 5.05 2.74
CA VAL A 227 17.34 5.28 3.69
C VAL A 227 18.18 6.45 3.20
N LEU A 228 18.33 7.47 4.04
CA LEU A 228 19.28 8.56 3.79
C LEU A 228 20.56 8.23 4.53
N MET A 229 21.69 8.16 3.83
CA MET A 229 22.96 7.70 4.40
C MET A 229 24.06 8.76 4.24
N ASN A 230 24.81 9.02 5.30
CA ASN A 230 26.03 9.83 5.23
C ASN A 230 27.20 9.09 5.88
N TRP A 231 28.31 8.95 5.19
CA TRP A 231 29.44 8.16 5.66
C TRP A 231 30.29 9.02 6.58
N THR A 232 30.54 8.51 7.79
CA THR A 232 31.31 9.19 8.85
C THR A 232 32.75 8.72 8.93
N ASN A 233 33.15 7.82 8.04
CA ASN A 233 34.54 7.37 7.92
C ASN A 233 35.41 8.39 7.17
N ASP A 234 36.73 8.23 7.24
CA ASP A 234 37.70 9.08 6.53
C ASP A 234 37.69 8.90 4.98
N GLY A 235 36.64 8.29 4.43
CA GLY A 235 36.50 8.02 3.00
C GLY A 235 35.97 9.23 2.23
N ASN A 236 36.47 9.43 1.00
CA ASN A 236 35.93 10.42 0.08
C ASN A 236 34.79 9.78 -0.74
N GLN A 237 33.58 9.79 -0.20
CA GLN A 237 32.41 9.33 -0.94
C GLN A 237 31.98 10.37 -1.98
N ASN A 238 31.44 9.90 -3.11
CA ASN A 238 30.79 10.77 -4.08
C ASN A 238 29.29 10.83 -3.76
N TYR A 239 28.82 11.98 -3.26
CA TYR A 239 27.38 12.19 -3.02
C TYR A 239 26.65 12.81 -4.21
N THR A 240 27.40 13.45 -5.12
CA THR A 240 26.81 14.22 -6.22
C THR A 240 26.67 13.39 -7.50
N ASP A 241 25.58 13.60 -8.23
CA ASP A 241 25.34 13.07 -9.58
C ASP A 241 25.49 11.54 -9.68
N ASN A 242 25.15 10.83 -8.60
CA ASN A 242 25.07 9.38 -8.64
C ASN A 242 23.95 8.95 -9.60
N PRO A 243 24.12 7.87 -10.38
CA PRO A 243 23.13 7.41 -11.34
C PRO A 243 21.98 6.70 -10.62
N VAL A 244 21.26 7.43 -9.78
CA VAL A 244 20.16 6.97 -8.93
C VAL A 244 18.92 7.78 -9.22
N LYS A 245 17.77 7.09 -9.24
CA LYS A 245 16.45 7.71 -9.43
C LYS A 245 15.44 7.16 -8.44
N LEU A 246 14.65 8.02 -7.82
CA LEU A 246 13.48 7.65 -7.03
C LEU A 246 12.23 7.94 -7.85
N GLN A 247 11.38 6.93 -8.07
CA GLN A 247 10.06 7.13 -8.66
C GLN A 247 9.05 7.31 -7.51
N LEU A 248 8.52 8.52 -7.38
CA LEU A 248 7.59 8.92 -6.33
C LEU A 248 6.20 9.06 -6.93
N GLU A 249 5.25 8.26 -6.45
CA GLU A 249 3.85 8.46 -6.75
C GLU A 249 3.22 9.39 -5.70
N LEU A 250 2.61 10.47 -6.18
CA LEU A 250 2.08 11.56 -5.37
C LEU A 250 0.58 11.71 -5.54
N ASP A 251 -0.11 12.20 -4.51
CA ASP A 251 -1.54 12.52 -4.59
C ASP A 251 -1.84 13.61 -5.63
N ASP A 252 -1.02 14.65 -5.66
CA ASP A 252 -1.03 15.70 -6.68
C ASP A 252 0.40 16.07 -7.08
N PRO A 253 0.97 15.45 -8.13
CA PRO A 253 2.34 15.71 -8.54
C PRO A 253 2.53 17.14 -9.05
N VAL A 254 1.50 17.75 -9.67
CA VAL A 254 1.59 19.12 -10.23
C VAL A 254 1.77 20.11 -9.08
N THR A 255 0.89 20.04 -8.07
CA THR A 255 0.98 20.90 -6.88
C THR A 255 2.29 20.67 -6.14
N ALA A 256 2.73 19.42 -6.00
CA ALA A 256 4.02 19.10 -5.37
C ALA A 256 5.20 19.74 -6.13
N ALA A 257 5.24 19.67 -7.46
CA ALA A 257 6.29 20.30 -8.26
C ALA A 257 6.29 21.83 -8.13
N GLU A 258 5.11 22.47 -8.07
CA GLU A 258 5.00 23.91 -7.81
C GLU A 258 5.55 24.29 -6.43
N GLN A 259 5.26 23.50 -5.40
CA GLN A 259 5.78 23.72 -4.03
C GLN A 259 7.30 23.55 -3.98
N LEU A 260 7.84 22.49 -4.61
CA LEU A 260 9.28 22.27 -4.72
C LEU A 260 9.97 23.46 -5.41
N GLN A 261 9.42 23.95 -6.53
CA GLN A 261 9.98 25.11 -7.22
C GLN A 261 9.95 26.38 -6.36
N GLN A 262 8.89 26.59 -5.57
CA GLN A 262 8.80 27.74 -4.65
C GLN A 262 9.86 27.71 -3.53
N GLN A 263 10.46 26.54 -3.29
CA GLN A 263 11.49 26.31 -2.29
C GLN A 263 12.89 26.20 -2.92
N ASP A 264 13.05 26.71 -4.14
CA ASP A 264 14.30 26.69 -4.91
C ASP A 264 14.85 25.28 -5.19
N VAL A 265 14.00 24.25 -5.15
CA VAL A 265 14.34 22.89 -5.57
C VAL A 265 14.33 22.83 -7.10
N THR A 266 15.27 22.07 -7.68
CA THR A 266 15.38 21.95 -9.13
C THR A 266 14.24 21.09 -9.68
N VAL A 267 13.31 21.70 -10.43
CA VAL A 267 12.29 21.01 -11.23
C VAL A 267 12.70 21.09 -12.70
N SER A 268 13.23 20.00 -13.23
CA SER A 268 13.73 19.92 -14.62
C SER A 268 12.61 19.72 -15.64
N GLN A 269 11.50 19.12 -15.21
CA GLN A 269 10.29 18.95 -16.01
C GLN A 269 9.06 19.00 -15.10
N PHE A 270 8.15 19.94 -15.37
CA PHE A 270 6.87 19.97 -14.67
C PHE A 270 6.00 18.76 -15.04
N PRO A 271 5.26 18.18 -14.07
CA PRO A 271 4.36 17.07 -14.34
C PRO A 271 3.32 17.40 -15.40
N ALA A 272 3.27 16.55 -16.43
CA ALA A 272 2.31 16.64 -17.53
C ALA A 272 2.08 15.24 -18.12
N PRO A 273 0.98 15.02 -18.87
CA PRO A 273 0.76 13.76 -19.58
C PRO A 273 1.98 13.40 -20.46
N SER A 274 2.52 12.21 -20.24
CA SER A 274 3.73 11.75 -20.92
C SER A 274 3.46 11.46 -22.40
N GLY A 275 4.41 11.84 -23.27
CA GLY A 275 4.41 11.44 -24.67
C GLY A 275 4.98 10.04 -24.93
N GLU A 276 5.52 9.38 -23.89
CA GLU A 276 6.09 8.04 -24.01
C GLU A 276 4.98 6.99 -24.15
N PRO A 277 4.99 6.14 -25.21
CA PRO A 277 3.91 5.19 -25.46
C PRO A 277 3.65 4.20 -24.33
N ASP A 278 4.70 3.77 -23.62
CA ASP A 278 4.62 2.82 -22.50
C ASP A 278 4.05 3.45 -21.22
N LEU A 279 4.08 4.78 -21.10
CA LEU A 279 3.51 5.48 -19.96
C LEU A 279 2.04 5.84 -20.17
N ASN A 280 1.45 5.55 -21.34
CA ASN A 280 0.03 5.69 -21.64
C ASN A 280 -0.60 7.01 -21.14
N GLN A 281 0.04 8.15 -21.44
CA GLN A 281 -0.37 9.50 -20.99
C GLN A 281 -0.36 9.74 -19.47
N ALA A 282 0.30 8.88 -18.69
CA ALA A 282 0.53 9.11 -17.26
C ALA A 282 1.16 10.49 -17.03
N VAL A 283 0.72 11.17 -15.98
CA VAL A 283 1.27 12.47 -15.59
C VAL A 283 2.62 12.25 -14.93
N VAL A 284 3.69 12.74 -15.57
CA VAL A 284 5.08 12.55 -15.14
C VAL A 284 5.86 13.86 -15.19
N GLY A 285 6.61 14.15 -14.13
CA GLY A 285 7.58 15.23 -14.05
C GLY A 285 8.89 14.77 -13.42
N TYR A 286 9.87 15.67 -13.41
CA TYR A 286 11.20 15.39 -12.88
C TYR A 286 11.70 16.56 -12.03
N ALA A 287 12.26 16.21 -10.88
CA ALA A 287 12.99 17.11 -9.99
C ALA A 287 14.32 16.47 -9.59
N ALA A 288 15.14 17.21 -8.84
CA ALA A 288 16.35 16.69 -8.21
C ALA A 288 16.50 17.24 -6.79
N ASP A 289 16.98 16.40 -5.87
CA ASP A 289 17.38 16.86 -4.54
C ASP A 289 18.73 17.62 -4.59
N ALA A 290 19.20 18.07 -3.42
CA ALA A 290 20.43 18.87 -3.32
C ALA A 290 21.71 18.13 -3.77
N ASP A 291 21.69 16.79 -3.72
CA ASP A 291 22.79 15.92 -4.13
C ASP A 291 22.67 15.46 -5.59
N GLY A 292 21.60 15.86 -6.28
CA GLY A 292 21.36 15.53 -7.68
C GLY A 292 20.69 14.16 -7.89
N THR A 293 20.14 13.55 -6.83
CA THR A 293 19.30 12.36 -6.96
C THR A 293 18.08 12.70 -7.81
N SER A 294 17.84 11.94 -8.89
CA SER A 294 16.71 12.21 -9.76
C SER A 294 15.40 11.77 -9.09
N LEU A 295 14.43 12.68 -9.04
CA LEU A 295 13.09 12.42 -8.52
C LEU A 295 12.11 12.41 -9.68
N GLU A 296 11.57 11.25 -10.02
CA GLU A 296 10.50 11.11 -11.00
C GLU A 296 9.16 11.20 -10.29
N LEU A 297 8.43 12.29 -10.53
CA LEU A 297 7.15 12.60 -9.89
C LEU A 297 6.02 12.06 -10.75
N ARG A 298 5.22 11.13 -10.23
CA ARG A 298 4.10 10.51 -10.94
C ARG A 298 2.77 10.72 -10.22
N GLN A 299 1.67 10.74 -10.98
CA GLN A 299 0.34 10.65 -10.39
C GLN A 299 0.15 9.28 -9.73
N GLY A 300 -0.11 9.27 -8.43
CA GLY A 300 -0.48 8.08 -7.69
C GLY A 300 -1.98 7.80 -7.76
N LEU A 301 -2.33 6.52 -7.84
CA LEU A 301 -3.72 6.02 -7.85
C LEU A 301 -3.99 4.98 -6.75
N ARG A 302 -3.09 4.83 -5.77
CA ARG A 302 -3.21 3.79 -4.74
C ARG A 302 -4.46 4.03 -3.90
N SER A 303 -5.17 2.94 -3.69
CA SER A 303 -6.38 2.93 -2.88
C SER A 303 -6.52 1.63 -2.09
N TYR A 304 -7.50 1.59 -1.20
CA TYR A 304 -7.96 0.37 -0.57
C TYR A 304 -9.48 0.38 -0.38
N LEU A 305 -10.07 -0.80 -0.31
CA LEU A 305 -11.47 -0.97 0.05
C LEU A 305 -11.58 -0.93 1.58
N ALA A 306 -12.22 0.11 2.12
CA ALA A 306 -12.43 0.27 3.56
C ALA A 306 -13.66 -0.47 4.05
N ALA A 307 -14.73 -0.45 3.24
CA ALA A 307 -15.99 -1.10 3.58
C ALA A 307 -16.66 -1.72 2.38
N GLY A 308 -17.35 -2.83 2.64
CA GLY A 308 -18.36 -3.38 1.74
C GLY A 308 -19.75 -3.08 2.27
N ALA A 309 -20.67 -2.66 1.40
CA ALA A 309 -22.02 -2.30 1.79
C ALA A 309 -23.06 -3.13 1.06
N ILE A 310 -24.11 -3.54 1.78
CA ILE A 310 -25.25 -4.28 1.23
C ILE A 310 -26.57 -3.61 1.59
N GLY A 311 -27.49 -3.61 0.65
CA GLY A 311 -28.89 -3.27 0.89
C GLY A 311 -29.59 -4.37 1.67
N VAL A 312 -30.42 -3.98 2.63
CA VAL A 312 -31.16 -4.91 3.49
C VAL A 312 -32.65 -4.60 3.45
N ALA A 313 -33.48 -5.65 3.51
CA ALA A 313 -34.94 -5.47 3.55
C ALA A 313 -35.42 -5.00 4.94
N ASP A 314 -34.74 -5.47 5.99
CA ASP A 314 -35.03 -5.15 7.40
C ASP A 314 -33.71 -4.89 8.13
N LEU A 315 -33.49 -3.61 8.49
CA LEU A 315 -32.25 -3.18 9.13
C LEU A 315 -32.05 -3.81 10.51
N ASP A 316 -33.11 -3.98 11.29
CA ASP A 316 -33.02 -4.52 12.64
C ASP A 316 -32.73 -6.03 12.59
N ALA A 317 -33.33 -6.75 11.63
CA ALA A 317 -33.04 -8.16 11.41
C ALA A 317 -31.59 -8.39 10.95
N ALA A 318 -31.10 -7.57 10.00
CA ALA A 318 -29.72 -7.65 9.56
C ALA A 318 -28.73 -7.29 10.68
N LEU A 319 -28.99 -6.21 11.43
CA LEU A 319 -28.17 -5.82 12.58
C LEU A 319 -28.12 -6.93 13.63
N HIS A 320 -29.27 -7.53 13.97
CA HIS A 320 -29.34 -8.68 14.87
C HIS A 320 -28.51 -9.87 14.36
N PHE A 321 -28.57 -10.15 13.06
CA PHE A 321 -27.80 -11.23 12.46
C PHE A 321 -26.29 -11.00 12.61
N TYR A 322 -25.77 -9.88 12.10
CA TYR A 322 -24.33 -9.63 12.06
C TYR A 322 -23.69 -9.41 13.44
N THR A 323 -24.44 -8.87 14.40
CA THR A 323 -23.98 -8.72 15.79
C THR A 323 -23.95 -10.05 16.53
N ASN A 324 -24.98 -10.90 16.40
CA ASN A 324 -25.04 -12.14 17.18
C ASN A 324 -24.33 -13.33 16.53
N ALA A 325 -24.24 -13.39 15.20
CA ALA A 325 -23.59 -14.49 14.50
C ALA A 325 -22.08 -14.32 14.36
N LEU A 326 -21.61 -13.06 14.27
CA LEU A 326 -20.23 -12.72 13.90
C LEU A 326 -19.57 -11.74 14.88
N ASP A 327 -20.25 -11.39 15.97
CA ASP A 327 -19.76 -10.46 17.02
C ASP A 327 -19.30 -9.10 16.47
N LEU A 328 -19.93 -8.63 15.38
CA LEU A 328 -19.66 -7.29 14.87
C LEU A 328 -20.30 -6.23 15.77
N GLN A 329 -19.63 -5.09 15.93
CA GLN A 329 -20.05 -3.97 16.74
C GLN A 329 -20.54 -2.83 15.85
N GLU A 330 -21.64 -2.19 16.27
CA GLU A 330 -22.11 -0.95 15.65
C GLU A 330 -21.15 0.20 16.00
N VAL A 331 -20.53 0.78 14.97
CA VAL A 331 -19.57 1.89 15.11
C VAL A 331 -20.27 3.22 14.96
N THR A 332 -21.14 3.35 13.95
CA THR A 332 -21.88 4.58 13.69
C THR A 332 -23.14 4.32 12.84
N ARG A 333 -24.05 5.29 12.86
CA ARG A 333 -25.21 5.33 11.95
C ARG A 333 -25.14 6.59 11.10
N ARG A 334 -25.40 6.45 9.81
CA ARG A 334 -25.41 7.58 8.87
C ARG A 334 -26.83 7.76 8.32
N GLN A 335 -27.36 8.97 8.46
CA GLN A 335 -28.59 9.36 7.80
C GLN A 335 -28.25 10.04 6.48
N ARG A 336 -28.77 9.50 5.38
CA ARG A 336 -28.67 10.08 4.05
C ARG A 336 -30.07 10.34 3.49
N ASP A 337 -30.17 11.11 2.42
CA ASP A 337 -31.46 11.48 1.83
C ASP A 337 -32.28 10.26 1.36
N ASN A 338 -31.60 9.23 0.85
CA ASN A 338 -32.23 8.05 0.26
C ASN A 338 -32.12 6.77 1.08
N ARG A 339 -31.40 6.80 2.22
CA ARG A 339 -31.16 5.59 3.04
C ARG A 339 -30.69 5.92 4.45
N LEU A 340 -30.91 4.95 5.33
CA LEU A 340 -30.23 4.81 6.61
C LEU A 340 -29.09 3.81 6.46
N GLU A 341 -27.91 4.14 6.98
CA GLU A 341 -26.77 3.23 7.02
C GLU A 341 -26.40 2.90 8.47
N VAL A 342 -26.06 1.64 8.74
CA VAL A 342 -25.42 1.21 9.98
C VAL A 342 -24.07 0.62 9.63
N VAL A 343 -23.00 1.15 10.24
CA VAL A 343 -21.62 0.71 10.01
C VAL A 343 -21.24 -0.25 11.12
N LEU A 344 -20.81 -1.44 10.72
CA LEU A 344 -20.39 -2.52 11.60
C LEU A 344 -18.91 -2.83 11.40
N GLN A 345 -18.21 -3.15 12.49
CA GLN A 345 -16.81 -3.56 12.45
C GLN A 345 -16.55 -4.65 13.50
N ALA A 346 -15.52 -5.47 13.30
CA ALA A 346 -15.06 -6.37 14.34
C ALA A 346 -14.52 -5.59 15.54
N ALA A 347 -14.55 -6.19 16.74
CA ALA A 347 -13.93 -5.56 17.90
C ALA A 347 -12.44 -5.28 17.64
N GLU A 348 -11.93 -4.22 18.28
CA GLU A 348 -10.56 -3.71 18.10
C GLU A 348 -10.24 -3.21 16.68
N GLY A 349 -11.26 -3.02 15.84
CA GLY A 349 -11.11 -2.42 14.52
C GLY A 349 -10.48 -3.32 13.47
N ARG A 350 -10.45 -4.65 13.71
CA ARG A 350 -9.80 -5.60 12.80
C ARG A 350 -10.60 -5.81 11.52
N GLY A 351 -9.92 -5.93 10.38
CA GLY A 351 -10.56 -6.12 9.07
C GLY A 351 -11.18 -4.83 8.52
N GLY A 352 -12.10 -4.97 7.56
CA GLY A 352 -12.86 -3.84 7.04
C GLY A 352 -14.24 -3.70 7.67
N GLU A 353 -14.92 -2.63 7.31
CA GLU A 353 -16.28 -2.34 7.78
C GLU A 353 -17.33 -3.03 6.89
N LEU A 354 -18.45 -3.41 7.50
CA LEU A 354 -19.67 -3.81 6.80
C LEU A 354 -20.72 -2.71 6.98
N VAL A 355 -21.27 -2.21 5.88
CA VAL A 355 -22.31 -1.18 5.92
C VAL A 355 -23.66 -1.78 5.51
N LEU A 356 -24.62 -1.74 6.42
CA LEU A 356 -26.00 -2.15 6.16
C LEU A 356 -26.81 -0.95 5.68
N MET A 357 -27.42 -1.03 4.49
CA MET A 357 -28.15 0.07 3.86
C MET A 357 -29.65 -0.22 3.80
N ALA A 358 -30.44 0.49 4.60
CA ALA A 358 -31.89 0.48 4.50
C ALA A 358 -32.37 1.67 3.66
N PHE A 359 -32.76 1.41 2.41
CA PHE A 359 -33.22 2.44 1.50
C PHE A 359 -34.62 2.97 1.87
N THR A 360 -34.75 4.30 1.89
CA THR A 360 -35.95 5.04 2.30
C THR A 360 -36.62 5.80 1.14
N ASP A 361 -36.09 5.67 -0.06
CA ASP A 361 -36.55 6.38 -1.27
C ASP A 361 -37.78 5.74 -1.95
N GLY A 362 -38.27 4.61 -1.43
CA GLY A 362 -39.43 3.89 -1.96
C GLY A 362 -39.17 3.13 -3.27
N GLN A 363 -37.93 3.09 -3.77
CA GLN A 363 -37.61 2.30 -4.96
C GLN A 363 -37.53 0.80 -4.60
N GLN A 364 -38.09 -0.02 -5.48
CA GLN A 364 -38.04 -1.48 -5.36
C GLN A 364 -36.64 -1.99 -5.71
N ARG A 365 -36.07 -2.84 -4.84
CA ARG A 365 -34.75 -3.45 -5.00
C ARG A 365 -34.83 -4.95 -4.74
N GLN A 366 -33.93 -5.71 -5.35
CA GLN A 366 -33.81 -7.16 -5.12
C GLN A 366 -32.68 -7.41 -4.11
N TYR A 367 -33.03 -7.47 -2.83
CA TYR A 367 -32.06 -7.72 -1.76
C TYR A 367 -31.60 -9.19 -1.73
N ASP A 368 -32.46 -10.13 -2.16
CA ASP A 368 -32.26 -11.58 -2.04
C ASP A 368 -31.41 -12.23 -3.13
N ARG A 369 -30.88 -11.44 -4.06
CA ARG A 369 -30.27 -11.89 -5.31
C ARG A 369 -28.90 -11.30 -5.60
N ASN A 370 -28.26 -10.70 -4.60
CA ASN A 370 -26.89 -10.22 -4.72
C ASN A 370 -25.95 -11.36 -5.19
N PRO A 371 -25.30 -11.24 -6.35
CA PRO A 371 -24.38 -12.26 -6.88
C PRO A 371 -23.01 -12.27 -6.18
N GLY A 372 -22.75 -11.34 -5.26
CA GLY A 372 -21.52 -11.24 -4.47
C GLY A 372 -21.48 -12.13 -3.23
N LYS A 373 -20.48 -11.87 -2.37
CA LYS A 373 -20.28 -12.58 -1.09
C LYS A 373 -19.63 -11.71 -0.03
N LEU A 374 -19.83 -12.06 1.25
CA LEU A 374 -19.11 -11.49 2.38
C LEU A 374 -18.21 -12.58 2.95
N VAL A 375 -16.91 -12.31 3.10
CA VAL A 375 -15.95 -13.31 3.58
C VAL A 375 -15.48 -12.92 4.97
N PHE A 376 -15.66 -13.82 5.93
CA PHE A 376 -15.22 -13.64 7.31
C PHE A 376 -14.14 -14.65 7.67
N TYR A 377 -13.04 -14.15 8.24
CA TYR A 377 -12.06 -14.99 8.92
C TYR A 377 -12.51 -15.20 10.35
N VAL A 378 -12.48 -16.46 10.81
CA VAL A 378 -12.97 -16.87 12.12
C VAL A 378 -12.07 -17.91 12.77
N ASN A 379 -11.95 -17.90 14.09
CA ASN A 379 -11.15 -18.86 14.84
C ASN A 379 -11.81 -20.24 14.97
N ASP A 380 -13.14 -20.30 15.09
CA ASP A 380 -13.93 -21.54 15.21
C ASP A 380 -15.06 -21.56 14.16
N PRO A 381 -14.79 -22.09 12.95
CA PRO A 381 -15.78 -22.13 11.87
C PRO A 381 -17.06 -22.88 12.21
N ASP A 382 -16.96 -23.97 12.99
CA ASP A 382 -18.12 -24.79 13.36
C ASP A 382 -19.01 -24.05 14.35
N ALA A 383 -18.43 -23.37 15.34
CA ALA A 383 -19.18 -22.51 16.26
C ALA A 383 -19.90 -21.38 15.52
N ILE A 384 -19.20 -20.66 14.64
CA ILE A 384 -19.81 -19.58 13.84
C ILE A 384 -20.93 -20.11 12.93
N ALA A 385 -20.78 -21.30 12.35
CA ALA A 385 -21.86 -21.91 11.58
C ALA A 385 -23.12 -22.18 12.43
N MET A 386 -22.96 -22.55 13.71
CA MET A 386 -24.09 -22.68 14.64
C MET A 386 -24.70 -21.33 15.02
N ASP A 387 -23.87 -20.33 15.29
CA ASP A 387 -24.31 -18.98 15.66
C ASP A 387 -25.06 -18.30 14.51
N ILE A 388 -24.62 -18.49 13.27
CA ILE A 388 -25.35 -18.07 12.06
C ILE A 388 -26.76 -18.66 12.01
N VAL A 389 -26.93 -19.95 12.31
CA VAL A 389 -28.26 -20.59 12.34
C VAL A 389 -29.09 -20.04 13.49
N ALA A 390 -28.50 -19.85 14.67
CA ALA A 390 -29.17 -19.30 15.83
C ALA A 390 -29.66 -17.85 15.60
N ALA A 391 -28.92 -17.07 14.82
CA ALA A 391 -29.24 -15.70 14.45
C ALA A 391 -30.21 -15.58 13.25
N GLY A 392 -30.74 -16.70 12.74
CA GLY A 392 -31.75 -16.73 11.68
C GLY A 392 -31.20 -16.89 10.25
N GLY A 393 -29.90 -17.10 10.09
CA GLY A 393 -29.29 -17.46 8.81
C GLY A 393 -29.43 -18.95 8.46
N ARG A 394 -28.79 -19.35 7.37
CA ARG A 394 -28.79 -20.75 6.89
C ARG A 394 -27.42 -21.17 6.41
N VAL A 395 -26.87 -22.22 6.99
CA VAL A 395 -25.66 -22.88 6.47
C VAL A 395 -26.02 -23.68 5.21
N THR A 396 -25.37 -23.36 4.09
CA THR A 396 -25.55 -24.03 2.79
C THR A 396 -24.45 -25.05 2.49
N LEU A 397 -23.25 -24.86 3.05
CA LEU A 397 -22.16 -25.82 3.06
C LEU A 397 -21.51 -25.78 4.45
N PRO A 398 -21.57 -26.87 5.23
CA PRO A 398 -20.90 -26.92 6.52
C PRO A 398 -19.39 -26.68 6.39
N PRO A 399 -18.73 -26.07 7.39
CA PRO A 399 -17.29 -25.92 7.41
C PRO A 399 -16.58 -27.26 7.21
N ALA A 400 -15.63 -27.29 6.28
CA ALA A 400 -14.79 -28.46 6.04
C ALA A 400 -13.42 -28.02 5.53
N LEU A 401 -12.39 -28.80 5.86
CA LEU A 401 -11.05 -28.59 5.30
C LEU A 401 -11.12 -28.68 3.77
N GLN A 402 -10.66 -27.62 3.11
CA GLN A 402 -10.45 -27.57 1.66
C GLN A 402 -8.96 -27.81 1.39
N PRO A 403 -8.54 -29.03 1.00
CA PRO A 403 -7.11 -29.35 0.89
C PRO A 403 -6.39 -28.47 -0.14
N GLY A 404 -7.08 -28.04 -1.20
CA GLY A 404 -6.53 -27.14 -2.22
C GLY A 404 -6.27 -25.72 -1.72
N LEU A 405 -6.92 -25.30 -0.63
CA LEU A 405 -6.74 -23.98 -0.01
C LEU A 405 -5.99 -24.04 1.33
N GLY A 406 -5.75 -25.24 1.87
CA GLY A 406 -5.14 -25.41 3.19
C GLY A 406 -5.96 -24.83 4.36
N ALA A 407 -7.24 -24.50 4.13
CA ALA A 407 -8.10 -23.81 5.10
C ALA A 407 -9.43 -24.54 5.30
N VAL A 408 -10.05 -24.37 6.47
CA VAL A 408 -11.43 -24.80 6.71
C VAL A 408 -12.35 -23.75 6.11
N VAL A 409 -13.24 -24.14 5.18
CA VAL A 409 -14.16 -23.23 4.51
C VAL A 409 -15.59 -23.75 4.63
N GLY A 410 -16.53 -22.86 4.92
CA GLY A 410 -17.97 -23.11 4.90
C GLY A 410 -18.72 -21.97 4.21
N PHE A 411 -19.96 -22.23 3.82
CA PHE A 411 -20.84 -21.23 3.22
C PHE A 411 -22.19 -21.18 3.92
N ALA A 412 -22.69 -19.98 4.13
CA ALA A 412 -23.99 -19.70 4.70
C ALA A 412 -24.72 -18.57 3.94
N ARG A 413 -25.92 -18.26 4.41
CA ARG A 413 -26.78 -17.20 3.94
C ARG A 413 -27.28 -16.37 5.11
N ASP A 414 -27.23 -15.06 4.97
CA ASP A 414 -27.86 -14.12 5.90
C ASP A 414 -29.40 -14.07 5.66
N PRO A 415 -30.16 -13.28 6.45
CA PRO A 415 -31.62 -13.16 6.30
C PRO A 415 -32.07 -12.65 4.91
N ASP A 416 -31.25 -11.80 4.28
CA ASP A 416 -31.46 -11.28 2.92
C ASP A 416 -30.78 -12.16 1.86
N ASN A 417 -30.45 -13.43 2.18
CA ASN A 417 -29.89 -14.41 1.26
C ASN A 417 -28.54 -14.01 0.61
N ASN A 418 -27.80 -13.04 1.15
CA ASN A 418 -26.41 -12.77 0.77
C ASN A 418 -25.54 -13.97 1.12
N LEU A 419 -24.55 -14.27 0.26
CA LEU A 419 -23.60 -15.36 0.51
C LEU A 419 -22.60 -14.96 1.59
N VAL A 420 -22.50 -15.74 2.66
CA VAL A 420 -21.50 -15.57 3.72
C VAL A 420 -20.51 -16.72 3.62
N GLU A 421 -19.23 -16.41 3.37
CA GLU A 421 -18.14 -17.38 3.38
C GLU A 421 -17.41 -17.33 4.72
N ILE A 422 -17.25 -18.48 5.35
CA ILE A 422 -16.62 -18.67 6.65
C ILE A 422 -15.26 -19.31 6.39
N VAL A 423 -14.16 -18.65 6.74
CA VAL A 423 -12.81 -19.16 6.55
C VAL A 423 -12.10 -19.29 7.90
N GLY A 424 -11.65 -20.49 8.22
CA GLY A 424 -10.94 -20.79 9.45
C GLY A 424 -9.53 -20.21 9.49
N SER A 425 -9.26 -19.39 10.50
CA SER A 425 -7.95 -18.80 10.78
C SER A 425 -7.73 -18.77 12.30
N PRO A 426 -6.72 -19.47 12.84
CA PRO A 426 -6.52 -19.59 14.29
C PRO A 426 -6.43 -18.26 15.04
N ASP A 427 -5.88 -17.24 14.37
CA ASP A 427 -5.67 -15.93 14.96
C ASP A 427 -6.89 -15.01 14.81
N ALA A 428 -7.99 -15.44 14.17
CA ALA A 428 -9.17 -14.61 13.91
C ALA A 428 -10.16 -14.63 15.10
N SER A 429 -9.68 -14.13 16.24
CA SER A 429 -10.49 -13.88 17.43
C SER A 429 -10.33 -12.40 17.82
N PRO A 430 -11.37 -11.55 17.65
CA PRO A 430 -12.70 -11.86 17.11
C PRO A 430 -12.72 -12.12 15.60
N ALA A 431 -13.86 -12.60 15.09
CA ALA A 431 -14.14 -12.71 13.67
C ALA A 431 -14.10 -11.34 12.99
N TYR A 432 -13.69 -11.27 11.71
CA TYR A 432 -13.62 -10.01 10.99
C TYR A 432 -13.87 -10.17 9.49
N LEU A 433 -14.41 -9.12 8.85
CA LEU A 433 -14.59 -9.06 7.41
C LEU A 433 -13.21 -8.97 6.74
N SER A 434 -12.86 -9.99 5.96
CA SER A 434 -11.57 -10.08 5.27
C SER A 434 -11.68 -9.74 3.78
N ALA A 435 -12.84 -10.01 3.17
CA ALA A 435 -13.09 -9.69 1.78
C ALA A 435 -14.56 -9.38 1.53
N PHE A 436 -14.82 -8.52 0.56
CA PHE A 436 -16.15 -8.20 0.07
C PHE A 436 -16.23 -8.47 -1.43
N GLY A 437 -17.21 -9.26 -1.84
CA GLY A 437 -17.38 -9.70 -3.20
C GLY A 437 -18.58 -9.06 -3.87
N ILE A 438 -18.40 -8.64 -5.12
CA ILE A 438 -19.46 -8.20 -6.02
C ILE A 438 -19.54 -9.15 -7.21
N GLY A 439 -20.73 -9.33 -7.76
CA GLY A 439 -20.87 -10.02 -9.04
C GLY A 439 -20.70 -9.06 -10.20
N VAL A 440 -19.97 -9.48 -11.22
CA VAL A 440 -19.67 -8.69 -12.42
C VAL A 440 -20.05 -9.45 -13.69
N SER A 441 -20.51 -8.74 -14.71
CA SER A 441 -20.95 -9.35 -15.97
C SER A 441 -19.77 -9.76 -16.87
N ASP A 442 -18.69 -8.98 -16.86
CA ASP A 442 -17.42 -9.29 -17.53
C ASP A 442 -16.28 -9.26 -16.51
N LEU A 443 -15.80 -10.46 -16.16
CA LEU A 443 -14.78 -10.63 -15.13
C LEU A 443 -13.41 -10.04 -15.53
N GLY A 444 -13.09 -10.04 -16.84
CA GLY A 444 -11.82 -9.51 -17.34
C GLY A 444 -11.83 -7.99 -17.33
N ALA A 445 -12.88 -7.40 -17.90
CA ALA A 445 -13.04 -5.95 -17.94
C ALA A 445 -13.12 -5.34 -16.53
N ALA A 446 -13.86 -5.97 -15.62
CA ALA A 446 -13.91 -5.51 -14.23
C ALA A 446 -12.54 -5.57 -13.56
N ARG A 447 -11.78 -6.67 -13.74
CA ARG A 447 -10.40 -6.75 -13.22
C ARG A 447 -9.56 -5.58 -13.73
N ASP A 448 -9.57 -5.33 -15.04
CA ASP A 448 -8.76 -4.28 -15.66
C ASP A 448 -9.15 -2.90 -15.12
N PHE A 449 -10.44 -2.63 -14.97
CA PHE A 449 -10.91 -1.39 -14.34
C PHE A 449 -10.38 -1.23 -12.90
N TYR A 450 -10.62 -2.20 -12.01
CA TYR A 450 -10.21 -2.07 -10.60
C TYR A 450 -8.68 -2.07 -10.43
N VAL A 451 -7.94 -2.80 -11.26
CA VAL A 451 -6.46 -2.87 -11.18
C VAL A 451 -5.82 -1.64 -11.81
N GLU A 452 -6.17 -1.32 -13.05
CA GLU A 452 -5.47 -0.30 -13.84
C GLU A 452 -5.95 1.12 -13.52
N GLN A 453 -7.24 1.29 -13.20
CA GLN A 453 -7.83 2.63 -12.98
C GLN A 453 -7.95 2.99 -11.51
N LEU A 454 -8.09 1.99 -10.63
CA LEU A 454 -8.28 2.21 -9.19
C LEU A 454 -7.08 1.78 -8.33
N GLY A 455 -6.03 1.25 -8.93
CA GLY A 455 -4.77 0.96 -8.23
C GLY A 455 -4.82 -0.25 -7.30
N PHE A 456 -5.78 -1.17 -7.48
CA PHE A 456 -5.77 -2.47 -6.82
C PHE A 456 -4.74 -3.40 -7.47
N ARG A 457 -4.32 -4.44 -6.76
CA ARG A 457 -3.47 -5.51 -7.30
C ARG A 457 -4.24 -6.82 -7.34
N GLN A 458 -4.12 -7.55 -8.44
CA GLN A 458 -4.61 -8.92 -8.52
C GLN A 458 -3.75 -9.84 -7.65
N GLN A 459 -4.35 -10.42 -6.61
CA GLN A 459 -3.71 -11.41 -5.75
C GLN A 459 -3.85 -12.81 -6.32
N LEU A 460 -5.08 -13.17 -6.69
CA LEU A 460 -5.41 -14.54 -7.10
C LEU A 460 -6.51 -14.52 -8.15
N PHE A 461 -6.41 -15.46 -9.09
CA PHE A 461 -7.54 -15.92 -9.89
C PHE A 461 -7.91 -17.32 -9.42
N LEU A 462 -9.18 -17.54 -9.08
CA LEU A 462 -9.67 -18.80 -8.58
C LEU A 462 -10.92 -19.25 -9.37
N PRO A 463 -10.81 -20.27 -10.22
CA PRO A 463 -11.98 -20.89 -10.82
C PRO A 463 -12.61 -21.88 -9.84
N ILE A 464 -13.89 -21.72 -9.51
CA ILE A 464 -14.67 -22.68 -8.73
C ILE A 464 -15.51 -23.53 -9.69
N PRO A 465 -15.10 -24.80 -9.94
CA PRO A 465 -15.71 -25.61 -10.99
C PRO A 465 -17.22 -25.74 -10.85
N GLY A 466 -17.94 -25.35 -11.90
CA GLY A 466 -19.40 -25.45 -11.98
C GLY A 466 -20.17 -24.40 -11.18
N MET A 467 -19.50 -23.40 -10.59
CA MET A 467 -20.16 -22.33 -9.82
C MET A 467 -19.85 -20.93 -10.37
N TYR A 468 -18.65 -20.43 -10.12
CA TYR A 468 -18.20 -19.09 -10.52
C TYR A 468 -16.68 -19.05 -10.67
N ASN A 469 -16.20 -18.09 -11.43
CA ASN A 469 -14.80 -17.70 -11.42
C ASN A 469 -14.66 -16.41 -10.61
N GLU A 470 -13.53 -16.25 -9.92
CA GLU A 470 -13.27 -15.02 -9.19
C GLU A 470 -11.84 -14.50 -9.33
N TYR A 471 -11.71 -13.17 -9.32
CA TYR A 471 -10.46 -12.49 -9.01
C TYR A 471 -10.53 -11.94 -7.59
N ILE A 472 -9.47 -12.15 -6.82
CA ILE A 472 -9.27 -11.50 -5.53
C ILE A 472 -8.27 -10.38 -5.74
N LEU A 473 -8.70 -9.16 -5.44
CA LEU A 473 -7.94 -7.93 -5.58
C LEU A 473 -7.64 -7.33 -4.20
N GLN A 474 -6.47 -6.72 -4.04
CA GLN A 474 -6.05 -6.10 -2.78
C GLN A 474 -5.51 -4.69 -3.01
N GLY A 475 -5.97 -3.74 -2.20
CA GLY A 475 -5.43 -2.38 -2.14
C GLY A 475 -4.21 -2.25 -1.21
N GLN A 476 -3.92 -1.02 -0.79
CA GLN A 476 -2.89 -0.73 0.23
C GLN A 476 -3.47 -0.78 1.65
N GLY A 477 -3.84 -1.99 2.06
CA GLY A 477 -4.61 -2.26 3.27
C GLY A 477 -6.07 -2.59 2.99
N GLY A 478 -6.92 -2.51 4.02
CA GLY A 478 -8.36 -2.73 3.90
C GLY A 478 -8.77 -4.18 3.62
N VAL A 479 -10.04 -4.34 3.24
CA VAL A 479 -10.62 -5.62 2.78
C VAL A 479 -10.21 -5.93 1.35
N ALA A 480 -10.05 -7.23 1.05
CA ALA A 480 -9.92 -7.65 -0.33
C ALA A 480 -11.24 -7.44 -1.09
N LEU A 481 -11.14 -7.03 -2.35
CA LEU A 481 -12.28 -6.98 -3.28
C LEU A 481 -12.32 -8.29 -4.08
N VAL A 482 -13.46 -8.97 -4.07
CA VAL A 482 -13.67 -10.19 -4.87
C VAL A 482 -14.59 -9.89 -6.04
N LEU A 483 -14.08 -10.03 -7.26
CA LEU A 483 -14.89 -9.92 -8.47
C LEU A 483 -15.38 -11.31 -8.83
N MET A 484 -16.68 -11.53 -8.92
CA MET A 484 -17.28 -12.85 -9.14
C MET A 484 -18.09 -12.90 -10.43
N ASN A 485 -17.88 -13.92 -11.25
CA ASN A 485 -18.73 -14.19 -12.41
C ASN A 485 -19.23 -15.65 -12.38
N TRP A 486 -20.55 -15.82 -12.25
CA TRP A 486 -21.18 -17.14 -12.16
C TRP A 486 -21.24 -17.81 -13.53
N VAL A 487 -20.78 -19.06 -13.57
CA VAL A 487 -20.69 -19.90 -14.77
C VAL A 487 -21.53 -21.18 -14.66
N ASP A 488 -22.44 -21.22 -13.67
CA ASP A 488 -23.36 -22.33 -13.36
C ASP A 488 -24.52 -22.51 -14.38
N GLY A 489 -24.55 -21.67 -15.42
CA GLY A 489 -25.59 -21.66 -16.45
C GLY A 489 -26.93 -21.05 -15.99
N GLN A 490 -27.01 -20.54 -14.76
CA GLN A 490 -28.19 -19.81 -14.29
C GLN A 490 -28.07 -18.33 -14.65
N PRO A 491 -29.14 -17.69 -15.14
CA PRO A 491 -29.13 -16.25 -15.38
C PRO A 491 -28.96 -15.50 -14.03
N ARG A 492 -28.09 -14.51 -14.01
CA ARG A 492 -27.84 -13.61 -12.88
C ARG A 492 -28.09 -12.17 -13.27
N ASN A 493 -28.52 -11.36 -12.32
CA ASN A 493 -28.53 -9.91 -12.47
C ASN A 493 -27.23 -9.35 -11.89
N TYR A 494 -26.38 -8.80 -12.74
CA TYR A 494 -25.17 -8.10 -12.31
C TYR A 494 -25.39 -6.59 -12.20
N ALA A 495 -26.43 -6.06 -12.87
CA ALA A 495 -26.73 -4.64 -12.91
C ALA A 495 -27.47 -4.14 -11.66
N ASP A 496 -27.09 -2.95 -11.18
CA ASP A 496 -27.83 -2.16 -10.19
C ASP A 496 -28.17 -2.93 -8.90
N ASN A 497 -27.29 -3.86 -8.50
CA ASN A 497 -27.41 -4.53 -7.22
C ASN A 497 -27.26 -3.49 -6.09
N PRO A 498 -27.95 -3.63 -4.95
CA PRO A 498 -27.88 -2.66 -3.87
C PRO A 498 -26.59 -2.81 -3.07
N VAL A 499 -25.45 -2.68 -3.75
CA VAL A 499 -24.10 -2.80 -3.20
C VAL A 499 -23.38 -1.47 -3.34
N LYS A 500 -22.52 -1.18 -2.36
CA LYS A 500 -21.63 -0.01 -2.41
C LYS A 500 -20.25 -0.40 -1.90
N LEU A 501 -19.22 0.08 -2.58
CA LEU A 501 -17.81 -0.07 -2.20
C LEU A 501 -17.33 1.26 -1.63
N GLU A 502 -16.91 1.29 -0.36
CA GLU A 502 -16.25 2.48 0.20
C GLU A 502 -14.75 2.38 -0.05
N ILE A 503 -14.25 3.18 -0.99
CA ILE A 503 -12.86 3.18 -1.45
C ILE A 503 -12.13 4.39 -0.86
N ARG A 504 -11.00 4.12 -0.22
CA ARG A 504 -10.09 5.14 0.34
C ARG A 504 -8.91 5.30 -0.60
N SER A 505 -8.69 6.52 -1.07
CA SER A 505 -7.75 6.84 -2.15
C SER A 505 -6.72 7.87 -1.72
N MET A 506 -5.46 7.73 -2.16
CA MET A 506 -4.51 8.86 -2.03
C MET A 506 -4.93 10.07 -2.86
N ALA A 507 -5.58 9.86 -4.01
CA ALA A 507 -5.87 10.93 -4.96
C ALA A 507 -7.31 10.83 -5.50
N PRO A 508 -8.34 11.17 -4.68
CA PRO A 508 -9.73 11.05 -5.10
C PRO A 508 -10.04 11.75 -6.43
N ALA A 509 -9.50 12.95 -6.66
CA ALA A 509 -9.73 13.69 -7.90
C ALA A 509 -9.12 13.00 -9.13
N ALA A 510 -7.87 12.54 -9.03
CA ALA A 510 -7.21 11.81 -10.10
C ALA A 510 -7.88 10.45 -10.38
N GLN A 511 -8.35 9.78 -9.33
CA GLN A 511 -9.08 8.52 -9.46
C GLN A 511 -10.43 8.72 -10.16
N LEU A 512 -11.17 9.79 -9.89
CA LEU A 512 -12.39 10.12 -10.64
C LEU A 512 -12.11 10.43 -12.11
N GLN A 513 -10.98 11.08 -12.40
CA GLN A 513 -10.56 11.32 -13.77
C GLN A 513 -10.28 9.99 -14.48
N ALA A 514 -9.54 9.07 -13.85
CA ALA A 514 -9.29 7.73 -14.38
C ALA A 514 -10.58 6.94 -14.64
N ILE A 515 -11.56 7.01 -13.71
CA ILE A 515 -12.90 6.43 -13.89
C ILE A 515 -13.56 7.02 -15.13
N SER A 516 -13.63 8.35 -15.25
CA SER A 516 -14.24 9.00 -16.41
C SER A 516 -13.54 8.64 -17.73
N ASP A 517 -12.21 8.57 -17.73
CA ASP A 517 -11.42 8.26 -18.93
C ASP A 517 -11.57 6.81 -19.39
N SER A 518 -11.87 5.89 -18.44
CA SER A 518 -12.23 4.51 -18.75
C SER A 518 -13.64 4.33 -19.33
N GLY A 519 -14.43 5.41 -19.38
CA GLY A 519 -15.82 5.40 -19.88
C GLY A 519 -16.88 5.12 -18.82
N GLU A 520 -16.46 4.96 -17.57
CA GLU A 520 -17.33 4.72 -16.43
C GLU A 520 -17.97 6.01 -15.90
N GLN A 521 -19.05 5.87 -15.15
CA GLN A 521 -19.88 7.01 -14.77
C GLN A 521 -19.42 7.65 -13.45
N VAL A 522 -18.94 8.89 -13.50
CA VAL A 522 -18.84 9.76 -12.31
C VAL A 522 -20.21 10.39 -12.03
N ILE A 523 -20.77 10.13 -10.85
CA ILE A 523 -22.04 10.68 -10.39
C ILE A 523 -21.83 12.04 -9.72
N GLN A 524 -20.80 12.13 -8.88
CA GLN A 524 -20.55 13.29 -8.03
C GLN A 524 -19.05 13.49 -7.83
N THR A 525 -18.58 14.72 -8.02
CA THR A 525 -17.24 15.14 -7.58
C THR A 525 -17.17 15.22 -6.05
N PRO A 526 -15.97 15.35 -5.44
CA PRO A 526 -15.85 15.36 -3.99
C PRO A 526 -16.58 16.57 -3.36
N GLU A 527 -17.62 16.30 -2.57
CA GLU A 527 -18.39 17.29 -1.82
C GLU A 527 -18.42 16.90 -0.32
N PRO A 528 -18.49 17.86 0.62
CA PRO A 528 -18.62 17.56 2.05
C PRO A 528 -19.88 16.75 2.36
N ASP A 529 -19.72 15.69 3.15
CA ASP A 529 -20.81 14.82 3.59
C ASP A 529 -21.05 14.96 5.10
N ALA A 530 -22.13 15.66 5.46
CA ALA A 530 -22.49 15.90 6.86
C ALA A 530 -22.76 14.61 7.66
N SER A 531 -23.01 13.48 7.00
CA SER A 531 -23.15 12.17 7.68
C SER A 531 -21.80 11.52 8.01
N ARG A 532 -20.69 12.16 7.62
CA ARG A 532 -19.31 11.71 7.78
C ARG A 532 -18.40 12.83 8.27
N ASP A 533 -18.88 13.64 9.22
CA ASP A 533 -18.11 14.76 9.80
C ASP A 533 -17.55 15.72 8.73
N ASP A 534 -18.35 15.98 7.69
CA ASP A 534 -18.02 16.83 6.53
C ASP A 534 -16.80 16.37 5.72
N GLU A 535 -16.44 15.10 5.83
CA GLU A 535 -15.49 14.45 4.93
C GLU A 535 -15.93 14.63 3.47
N LYS A 536 -14.98 14.91 2.57
CA LYS A 536 -15.26 15.02 1.13
C LYS A 536 -15.47 13.64 0.53
N VAL A 537 -16.64 13.45 -0.07
CA VAL A 537 -17.06 12.18 -0.68
C VAL A 537 -17.41 12.40 -2.14
N ALA A 538 -16.92 11.51 -2.99
CA ALA A 538 -17.31 11.43 -4.39
C ALA A 538 -18.05 10.12 -4.67
N TYR A 539 -18.84 10.10 -5.75
CA TYR A 539 -19.59 8.93 -6.16
C TYR A 539 -19.35 8.62 -7.63
N ALA A 540 -19.18 7.34 -7.93
CA ALA A 540 -19.10 6.80 -9.29
C ALA A 540 -19.81 5.44 -9.37
N LEU A 541 -19.99 4.94 -10.58
CA LEU A 541 -20.44 3.58 -10.87
C LEU A 541 -19.40 2.85 -11.70
N ASP A 542 -19.27 1.54 -11.49
CA ASP A 542 -18.61 0.66 -12.46
C ASP A 542 -19.57 0.22 -13.57
N SER A 543 -19.06 -0.55 -14.54
CA SER A 543 -19.84 -1.05 -15.70
C SER A 543 -21.08 -1.87 -15.32
N ASP A 544 -21.09 -2.46 -14.13
CA ASP A 544 -22.20 -3.27 -13.61
C ASP A 544 -23.13 -2.44 -12.68
N GLY A 545 -22.88 -1.13 -12.52
CA GLY A 545 -23.69 -0.24 -11.71
C GLY A 545 -23.46 -0.38 -10.20
N SER A 546 -22.35 -1.00 -9.77
CA SER A 546 -21.94 -1.00 -8.37
C SER A 546 -21.55 0.42 -7.94
N LEU A 547 -22.09 0.89 -6.81
CA LEU A 547 -21.80 2.24 -6.34
C LEU A 547 -20.41 2.31 -5.71
N LEU A 548 -19.56 3.19 -6.22
CA LEU A 548 -18.26 3.51 -5.64
C LEU A 548 -18.40 4.80 -4.81
N GLU A 549 -18.22 4.70 -3.50
CA GLU A 549 -18.10 5.85 -2.60
C GLU A 549 -16.61 6.09 -2.37
N ILE A 550 -16.06 7.15 -2.97
CA ILE A 550 -14.61 7.42 -3.01
C ILE A 550 -14.29 8.56 -2.04
N LEU A 551 -13.38 8.29 -1.12
CA LEU A 551 -12.95 9.20 -0.07
C LEU A 551 -11.42 9.30 -0.05
N HIS A 552 -10.90 10.35 0.57
CA HIS A 552 -9.47 10.46 0.82
C HIS A 552 -9.01 9.40 1.84
N ALA A 553 -7.84 8.80 1.64
CA ALA A 553 -7.25 7.88 2.58
C ALA A 553 -6.64 8.64 3.78
N PRO A 554 -6.91 8.23 5.03
CA PRO A 554 -6.34 8.86 6.22
C PRO A 554 -4.93 8.32 6.51
N TRP A 555 -4.05 8.31 5.51
CA TRP A 555 -2.70 7.74 5.62
C TRP A 555 -1.67 8.65 6.29
N ARG A 556 -1.97 9.93 6.45
CA ARG A 556 -1.09 10.84 7.18
C ARG A 556 -1.21 10.58 8.67
N GLN A 557 -0.11 10.45 9.39
CA GLN A 557 -0.14 10.58 10.85
C GLN A 557 -0.65 11.98 11.23
N ALA A 558 -1.50 12.06 12.26
CA ALA A 558 -1.88 13.36 12.81
C ALA A 558 -0.62 14.04 13.35
N ALA A 559 -0.36 15.28 12.94
CA ALA A 559 0.72 16.07 13.53
C ALA A 559 0.41 16.27 15.03
N GLU A 560 1.26 15.76 15.92
CA GLU A 560 1.17 15.99 17.36
C GLU A 560 1.49 17.43 17.77
#